data_AF-A0A7X0ZEC8-F1
#
_entry.id   AF-A0A7X0ZEC8-F1
#
_cell.length_a   1.000
_cell.length_b   1.000
_cell.length_c   1.000
_cell.angle_alpha   90.00
_cell.angle_beta   90.00
_cell.angle_gamma   90.00
#
_symmetry.space_group_name_H-M   'P 1'
#
loop_
_entity.id
_entity.type
_entity.pdbx_description
1 polymer ?
#
loop_
_entity_poly.entity_id
_entity_poly.type
_entity_poly.pdbx_seq_one_letter_code
_entity_poly.pdbx_strand_id
1 'polypeptide(L)'
;MATNEVIILSMSDTNYVGSLVIRRNDLDTPQKRFKCVQKDGTPFNFKDYTIVFEVRTPAGKIIRDYNSETHKAFTSEDAEDGSFTYTFSNALFNEVGDYQLAYFVFEKWDNKRESMLNRKSTQNFSFKIVEDAYQGSPKPSDSLADWLQLLEQYQSWRKQLEDIIFYDKESLLDELNELKTTADTLQAKFDDINPAQLTPLADFNDHKNNEDIHVTAVDKDSWNDKETTVASQEKADKALSDAKTYVDSKTTQTVWTGGYHMTAAHTVTPSIPLNKCKAWVIYWSKYSGGSAQDYYWCTQLVTKEVLGGHNFDIMMDGSAVHKYIYISNTQITGSNDNSVGTNGQAVMRKVVAIL
;
A
#
# COMPACT_ATOMS: atom_id res chain seq x y z
N MET A 1 -13.12 31.18 -73.11
CA MET A 1 -14.49 30.66 -73.20
C MET A 1 -14.63 30.00 -74.56
N ALA A 2 -14.39 28.68 -74.63
CA ALA A 2 -14.62 27.93 -75.86
C ALA A 2 -16.14 27.88 -76.09
N THR A 3 -16.60 28.41 -77.21
CA THR A 3 -17.98 28.25 -77.68
C THR A 3 -18.26 26.76 -77.84
N ASN A 4 -19.10 26.17 -76.99
CA ASN A 4 -19.51 24.77 -77.12
C ASN A 4 -20.10 24.56 -78.51
N GLU A 5 -19.40 23.79 -79.34
CA GLU A 5 -19.83 23.39 -80.68
C GLU A 5 -21.19 22.67 -80.56
N VAL A 6 -22.18 23.13 -81.31
CA VAL A 6 -23.52 22.52 -81.36
C VAL A 6 -23.56 21.53 -82.52
N ILE A 7 -23.78 20.25 -82.22
CA ILE A 7 -23.89 19.18 -83.20
C ILE A 7 -25.33 19.11 -83.69
N ILE A 8 -25.55 19.40 -84.97
CA ILE A 8 -26.88 19.37 -85.58
C ILE A 8 -27.15 17.97 -86.13
N LEU A 9 -28.28 17.38 -85.75
CA LEU A 9 -28.72 16.06 -86.18
C LEU A 9 -30.10 16.16 -86.85
N SER A 10 -30.22 15.64 -88.07
CA SER A 10 -31.47 15.44 -88.76
C SER A 10 -32.22 14.21 -88.25
N MET A 11 -33.53 14.35 -88.14
CA MET A 11 -34.48 13.28 -87.86
C MET A 11 -34.76 12.39 -89.09
N SER A 12 -34.33 12.80 -90.29
CA SER A 12 -34.74 12.12 -91.54
C SER A 12 -33.63 11.98 -92.57
N ASP A 13 -32.67 12.90 -92.61
CA ASP A 13 -31.55 12.87 -93.55
C ASP A 13 -30.27 12.35 -92.88
N THR A 14 -29.34 11.82 -93.66
CA THR A 14 -28.06 11.29 -93.17
C THR A 14 -27.29 12.35 -92.37
N ASN A 15 -26.84 11.98 -91.17
CA ASN A 15 -26.09 12.90 -90.31
C ASN A 15 -24.60 12.84 -90.61
N TYR A 16 -24.06 13.97 -91.07
CA TYR A 16 -22.62 14.19 -91.21
C TYR A 16 -22.14 15.06 -90.07
N VAL A 17 -21.90 14.42 -88.93
CA VAL A 17 -21.16 15.07 -87.85
C VAL A 17 -19.70 15.15 -88.29
N GLY A 18 -19.06 16.31 -88.07
CA GLY A 18 -17.62 16.46 -88.30
C GLY A 18 -16.79 15.48 -87.45
N SER A 19 -15.48 15.71 -87.35
CA SER A 19 -14.60 14.83 -86.56
C SER A 19 -14.91 14.92 -85.05
N LEU A 20 -15.90 14.17 -84.57
CA LEU A 20 -16.18 13.99 -83.15
C LEU A 20 -15.25 12.92 -82.58
N VAL A 21 -14.17 13.37 -81.94
CA VAL A 21 -13.17 12.51 -81.30
C VAL A 21 -13.19 12.74 -79.80
N ILE A 22 -13.32 11.67 -79.03
CA ILE A 22 -13.35 11.68 -77.56
C ILE A 22 -12.19 10.82 -77.05
N ARG A 23 -11.46 11.25 -76.02
CA ARG A 23 -10.39 10.44 -75.42
C ARG A 23 -10.93 9.61 -74.25
N ARG A 24 -10.41 8.38 -74.08
CA ARG A 24 -10.85 7.44 -73.04
C ARG A 24 -10.83 8.02 -71.60
N ASN A 25 -9.84 8.86 -71.26
CA ASN A 25 -9.69 9.46 -69.93
C ASN A 25 -10.11 10.94 -69.85
N ASP A 26 -10.92 11.40 -70.81
CA ASP A 26 -11.40 12.78 -70.80
C ASP A 26 -12.59 12.93 -69.83
N LEU A 27 -12.28 13.19 -68.55
CA LEU A 27 -13.24 13.23 -67.45
C LEU A 27 -14.05 14.54 -67.37
N ASP A 28 -13.60 15.63 -68.00
CA ASP A 28 -14.24 16.96 -67.93
C ASP A 28 -14.79 17.48 -69.27
N THR A 29 -14.53 16.81 -70.40
CA THR A 29 -15.03 17.21 -71.74
C THR A 29 -16.06 16.30 -72.46
N PRO A 30 -16.69 15.27 -71.83
CA PRO A 30 -17.62 14.37 -72.52
C PRO A 30 -19.03 14.96 -72.69
N GLN A 31 -19.26 16.22 -72.32
CA GLN A 31 -20.53 16.90 -72.50
C GLN A 31 -20.57 17.61 -73.87
N LYS A 32 -21.56 17.27 -74.71
CA LYS A 32 -21.77 17.87 -76.04
C LYS A 32 -23.20 18.38 -76.19
N ARG A 33 -23.36 19.51 -76.84
CA ARG A 33 -24.68 20.10 -77.14
C ARG A 33 -25.14 19.61 -78.51
N PHE A 34 -26.37 19.11 -78.57
CA PHE A 34 -27.01 18.61 -79.78
C PHE A 34 -28.25 19.44 -80.10
N LYS A 35 -28.54 19.59 -81.40
CA LYS A 35 -29.77 20.19 -81.91
C LYS A 35 -30.40 19.29 -82.95
N CYS A 36 -31.63 18.86 -82.72
CA CYS A 36 -32.37 18.01 -83.64
C CYS A 36 -33.28 18.83 -84.56
N VAL A 37 -33.20 18.57 -85.86
CA VAL A 37 -34.00 19.26 -86.89
C VAL A 37 -34.77 18.29 -87.77
N GLN A 38 -35.91 18.75 -88.27
CA GLN A 38 -36.70 18.05 -89.28
C GLN A 38 -36.09 18.23 -90.67
N LYS A 39 -36.63 17.52 -91.67
CA LYS A 39 -36.15 17.59 -93.07
C LYS A 39 -36.19 19.00 -93.68
N ASP A 40 -37.14 19.83 -93.26
CA ASP A 40 -37.26 21.23 -93.69
C ASP A 40 -36.33 22.19 -92.93
N GLY A 41 -35.48 21.67 -92.05
CA GLY A 41 -34.55 22.44 -91.22
C GLY A 41 -35.19 23.04 -89.96
N THR A 42 -36.49 22.88 -89.75
CA THR A 42 -37.16 23.38 -88.54
C THR A 42 -36.77 22.55 -87.31
N PRO A 43 -36.72 23.16 -86.10
CA PRO A 43 -36.47 22.42 -84.87
C PRO A 43 -37.44 21.25 -84.64
N PHE A 44 -36.91 20.12 -84.17
CA PHE A 44 -37.73 19.01 -83.70
C PHE A 44 -38.14 19.22 -82.24
N ASN A 45 -39.40 19.61 -82.01
CA ASN A 45 -39.93 19.78 -80.67
C ASN A 45 -40.15 18.41 -79.98
N PHE A 46 -39.47 18.20 -78.86
CA PHE A 46 -39.52 16.96 -78.09
C PHE A 46 -40.05 17.12 -76.67
N LYS A 47 -40.79 18.20 -76.36
CA LYS A 47 -41.27 18.53 -75.00
C LYS A 47 -41.98 17.38 -74.26
N ASP A 48 -42.69 16.52 -74.99
CA ASP A 48 -43.42 15.38 -74.44
C ASP A 48 -42.68 14.03 -74.57
N TYR A 49 -41.40 14.04 -74.91
CA TYR A 49 -40.60 12.83 -75.15
C TYR A 49 -39.46 12.72 -74.15
N THR A 50 -39.12 11.48 -73.78
CA THR A 50 -37.88 11.14 -73.10
C THR A 50 -36.79 10.87 -74.13
N ILE A 51 -35.61 11.47 -73.93
CA ILE A 51 -34.46 11.27 -74.80
C ILE A 51 -33.66 10.05 -74.31
N VAL A 52 -33.26 9.21 -75.26
CA VAL A 52 -32.44 8.01 -75.07
C VAL A 52 -31.31 8.05 -76.09
N PHE A 53 -30.08 7.81 -75.67
CA PHE A 53 -28.96 7.56 -76.57
C PHE A 53 -28.78 6.07 -76.76
N GLU A 54 -28.73 5.62 -78.01
CA GLU A 54 -28.46 4.22 -78.36
C GLU A 54 -27.23 4.14 -79.26
N VAL A 55 -26.34 3.21 -78.94
CA VAL A 55 -25.14 2.98 -79.74
C VAL A 55 -24.70 1.52 -79.71
N ARG A 56 -24.10 1.08 -80.82
CA ARG A 56 -23.34 -0.17 -80.88
C ARG A 56 -21.84 0.10 -80.77
N THR A 57 -21.18 -0.54 -79.81
CA THR A 57 -19.73 -0.44 -79.61
C THR A 57 -18.96 -1.17 -80.72
N PRO A 58 -17.65 -0.89 -80.91
CA PRO A 58 -16.80 -1.62 -81.86
C PRO A 58 -16.80 -3.14 -81.64
N ALA A 59 -16.91 -3.62 -80.38
CA ALA A 59 -17.04 -5.05 -80.08
C ALA A 59 -18.46 -5.62 -80.32
N GLY A 60 -19.40 -4.79 -80.78
CA GLY A 60 -20.77 -5.20 -81.10
C GLY A 60 -21.77 -5.13 -79.94
N LYS A 61 -21.36 -4.64 -78.76
CA LYS A 61 -22.25 -4.47 -77.59
C LYS A 61 -23.22 -3.32 -77.84
N ILE A 62 -24.46 -3.45 -77.36
CA ILE A 62 -25.45 -2.37 -77.42
C ILE A 62 -25.45 -1.63 -76.08
N ILE A 63 -25.32 -0.31 -76.14
CA ILE A 63 -25.48 0.59 -75.01
C ILE A 63 -26.73 1.44 -75.27
N ARG A 64 -27.62 1.46 -74.29
CA ARG A 64 -28.82 2.28 -74.25
C ARG A 64 -28.75 3.12 -72.98
N ASP A 65 -28.67 4.43 -73.15
CA ASP A 65 -28.43 5.39 -72.08
C ASP A 65 -29.60 6.39 -72.02
N TYR A 66 -30.27 6.47 -70.89
CA TYR A 66 -31.43 7.34 -70.68
C TYR A 66 -31.49 7.79 -69.23
N ASN A 67 -32.12 8.94 -68.98
CA ASN A 67 -32.30 9.44 -67.63
C ASN A 67 -33.56 8.81 -67.00
N SER A 68 -33.37 7.82 -66.13
CA SER A 68 -34.49 7.15 -65.46
C SER A 68 -34.96 7.83 -64.17
N GLU A 69 -34.30 8.91 -63.70
CA GLU A 69 -34.86 9.93 -62.77
C GLU A 69 -33.86 11.02 -62.32
N THR A 70 -32.53 10.84 -62.35
CA THR A 70 -31.51 11.94 -62.39
C THR A 70 -30.09 11.45 -62.75
N HIS A 71 -29.94 10.32 -63.44
CA HIS A 71 -28.64 9.97 -64.02
C HIS A 71 -28.40 10.86 -65.24
N LYS A 72 -27.77 12.02 -64.93
CA LYS A 72 -27.68 13.31 -65.63
C LYS A 72 -27.04 13.30 -67.02
N ALA A 73 -27.23 12.24 -67.79
CA ALA A 73 -26.74 12.15 -69.15
C ALA A 73 -27.35 13.25 -70.04
N PHE A 74 -28.56 13.75 -69.72
CA PHE A 74 -29.23 14.80 -70.48
C PHE A 74 -29.64 16.00 -69.63
N THR A 75 -29.32 17.22 -70.07
CA THR A 75 -29.93 18.46 -69.57
C THR A 75 -30.74 19.11 -70.69
N SER A 76 -32.06 19.20 -70.51
CA SER A 76 -32.96 19.91 -71.44
C SER A 76 -32.80 21.41 -71.25
N GLU A 77 -32.18 22.08 -72.22
CA GLU A 77 -32.02 23.54 -72.20
C GLU A 77 -33.21 24.23 -72.88
N ASP A 78 -33.70 23.70 -74.00
CA ASP A 78 -34.89 24.18 -74.71
C ASP A 78 -35.49 23.07 -75.60
N ALA A 79 -36.55 22.40 -75.11
CA ALA A 79 -37.18 21.28 -75.80
C ALA A 79 -38.00 21.70 -77.04
N GLU A 80 -38.38 22.98 -77.14
CA GLU A 80 -39.14 23.51 -78.29
C GLU A 80 -38.17 23.90 -79.42
N ASP A 81 -36.96 24.36 -79.08
CA ASP A 81 -35.86 24.60 -80.03
C ASP A 81 -35.12 23.32 -80.47
N GLY A 82 -35.53 22.15 -79.97
CA GLY A 82 -34.91 20.88 -80.33
C GLY A 82 -33.48 20.73 -79.81
N SER A 83 -33.08 21.50 -78.80
CA SER A 83 -31.72 21.56 -78.27
C SER A 83 -31.60 20.87 -76.91
N PHE A 84 -30.59 20.02 -76.74
CA PHE A 84 -30.26 19.37 -75.47
C PHE A 84 -28.75 19.15 -75.34
N THR A 85 -28.29 18.95 -74.12
CA THR A 85 -26.90 18.62 -73.87
C THR A 85 -26.80 17.18 -73.38
N TYR A 86 -25.92 16.38 -73.99
CA TYR A 86 -25.65 14.99 -73.64
C TYR A 86 -24.23 14.79 -73.12
N THR A 87 -24.10 14.13 -71.98
CA THR A 87 -22.83 13.69 -71.41
C THR A 87 -22.65 12.20 -71.70
N PHE A 88 -21.63 11.86 -72.49
CA PHE A 88 -21.35 10.46 -72.84
C PHE A 88 -21.08 9.60 -71.59
N SER A 89 -21.75 8.45 -71.50
CA SER A 89 -21.58 7.52 -70.38
C SER A 89 -20.17 6.91 -70.32
N ASN A 90 -19.63 6.76 -69.10
CA ASN A 90 -18.35 6.09 -68.85
C ASN A 90 -18.28 4.67 -69.44
N ALA A 91 -19.43 4.00 -69.62
CA ALA A 91 -19.48 2.68 -70.23
C ALA A 91 -18.92 2.65 -71.66
N LEU A 92 -18.97 3.78 -72.38
CA LEU A 92 -18.47 3.92 -73.75
C LEU A 92 -16.93 3.97 -73.78
N PHE A 93 -16.28 4.53 -72.75
CA PHE A 93 -14.83 4.70 -72.76
C PHE A 93 -14.04 3.38 -72.60
N ASN A 94 -14.70 2.30 -72.22
CA ASN A 94 -14.08 0.98 -72.13
C ASN A 94 -13.54 0.46 -73.48
N GLU A 95 -14.14 0.90 -74.60
CA GLU A 95 -13.77 0.42 -75.94
C GLU A 95 -13.33 1.60 -76.83
N VAL A 96 -12.05 1.58 -77.24
CA VAL A 96 -11.49 2.52 -78.22
C VAL A 96 -11.82 2.04 -79.62
N GLY A 97 -12.12 2.98 -80.53
CA GLY A 97 -12.45 2.68 -81.91
C GLY A 97 -13.52 3.61 -82.49
N ASP A 98 -13.96 3.26 -83.70
CA ASP A 98 -14.99 4.00 -84.44
C ASP A 98 -16.38 3.48 -84.09
N TYR A 99 -17.24 4.37 -83.59
CA TYR A 99 -18.64 4.12 -83.29
C TYR A 99 -19.48 4.64 -84.45
N GLN A 100 -20.04 3.74 -85.27
CA GLN A 100 -20.70 4.10 -86.53
C GLN A 100 -22.24 4.03 -86.48
N LEU A 101 -22.80 3.44 -85.42
CA LEU A 101 -24.23 3.24 -85.24
C LEU A 101 -24.71 3.90 -83.95
N ALA A 102 -24.50 5.21 -83.85
CA ALA A 102 -24.96 6.02 -82.72
C ALA A 102 -26.15 6.90 -83.14
N TYR A 103 -27.19 6.97 -82.32
CA TYR A 103 -28.35 7.82 -82.59
C TYR A 103 -29.08 8.17 -81.29
N PHE A 104 -29.89 9.23 -81.35
CA PHE A 104 -30.83 9.56 -80.27
C PHE A 104 -32.23 9.09 -80.64
N VAL A 105 -32.94 8.59 -79.64
CA VAL A 105 -34.32 8.14 -79.70
C VAL A 105 -35.14 9.00 -78.76
N PHE A 106 -36.31 9.40 -79.22
CA PHE A 106 -37.30 10.17 -78.49
C PHE A 106 -38.52 9.27 -78.30
N GLU A 107 -38.79 8.89 -77.05
CA GLU A 107 -39.85 7.97 -76.68
C GLU A 107 -40.94 8.70 -75.89
N LYS A 108 -42.20 8.55 -76.33
CA LYS A 108 -43.38 9.04 -75.62
C LYS A 108 -44.14 7.85 -75.08
N TRP A 109 -44.28 7.78 -73.75
CA TRP A 109 -44.97 6.69 -73.06
C TRP A 109 -46.40 7.08 -72.71
N ASP A 110 -47.36 6.16 -72.87
CA ASP A 110 -48.71 6.32 -72.35
C ASP A 110 -48.80 5.65 -70.98
N ASN A 111 -48.70 6.46 -69.92
CA ASN A 111 -48.79 5.99 -68.53
C ASN A 111 -50.13 5.31 -68.21
N LYS A 112 -51.22 5.58 -68.96
CA LYS A 112 -52.53 4.97 -68.70
C LYS A 112 -52.67 3.59 -69.33
N ARG A 113 -51.99 3.34 -70.44
CA ARG A 113 -52.02 2.06 -71.18
C ARG A 113 -50.79 1.20 -70.93
N GLU A 114 -49.83 1.69 -70.14
CA GLU A 114 -48.52 1.08 -69.90
C GLU A 114 -47.84 0.63 -71.20
N SER A 115 -47.87 1.48 -72.22
CA SER A 115 -47.31 1.15 -73.54
C SER A 115 -46.68 2.36 -74.21
N MET A 116 -45.76 2.10 -75.13
CA MET A 116 -45.09 3.13 -75.91
C MET A 116 -46.08 3.73 -76.94
N LEU A 117 -46.37 5.02 -76.80
CA LEU A 117 -47.29 5.76 -77.68
C LEU A 117 -46.61 6.19 -78.98
N ASN A 118 -45.37 6.67 -78.89
CA ASN A 118 -44.62 7.13 -80.06
C ASN A 118 -43.11 6.97 -79.84
N ARG A 119 -42.40 6.60 -80.90
CA ARG A 119 -40.94 6.51 -80.93
C ARG A 119 -40.44 7.17 -82.22
N LYS A 120 -39.52 8.11 -82.08
CA LYS A 120 -38.81 8.75 -83.20
C LYS A 120 -37.32 8.70 -82.93
N SER A 121 -36.50 8.70 -83.97
CA SER A 121 -35.04 8.71 -83.80
C SER A 121 -34.38 9.67 -84.79
N THR A 122 -33.19 10.15 -84.45
CA THR A 122 -32.29 10.74 -85.43
C THR A 122 -31.82 9.68 -86.42
N GLN A 123 -31.30 10.09 -87.56
CA GLN A 123 -30.43 9.20 -88.34
C GLN A 123 -29.13 8.94 -87.59
N ASN A 124 -28.43 7.87 -87.97
CA ASN A 124 -27.16 7.50 -87.35
C ASN A 124 -26.11 8.60 -87.57
N PHE A 125 -25.28 8.82 -86.56
CA PHE A 125 -24.04 9.58 -86.65
C PHE A 125 -22.87 8.74 -86.13
N SER A 126 -21.66 9.17 -86.45
CA SER A 126 -20.44 8.48 -86.09
C SER A 126 -19.55 9.35 -85.19
N PHE A 127 -18.79 8.70 -84.32
CA PHE A 127 -17.75 9.33 -83.52
C PHE A 127 -16.63 8.33 -83.22
N LYS A 128 -15.48 8.83 -82.75
CA LYS A 128 -14.32 7.98 -82.44
C LYS A 128 -13.88 8.16 -81.01
N ILE A 129 -13.68 7.04 -80.31
CA ILE A 129 -12.96 7.04 -79.03
C ILE A 129 -11.51 6.67 -79.31
N VAL A 130 -10.56 7.48 -78.83
CA VAL A 130 -9.12 7.24 -78.97
C VAL A 130 -8.46 6.96 -77.63
N GLU A 131 -7.31 6.28 -77.66
CA GLU A 131 -6.50 6.03 -76.48
C GLU A 131 -6.05 7.34 -75.83
N ASP A 132 -5.87 7.29 -74.51
CA ASP A 132 -5.16 8.33 -73.78
C ASP A 132 -3.64 8.09 -73.89
N ALA A 133 -2.85 9.16 -73.77
CA ALA A 133 -1.39 9.14 -73.83
C ALA A 133 -0.74 8.22 -72.78
N TYR A 134 -1.48 7.81 -71.74
CA TYR A 134 -1.00 6.99 -70.63
C TYR A 134 -1.39 5.50 -70.71
N GLN A 135 -2.20 5.05 -71.68
CA GLN A 135 -2.62 3.64 -71.78
C GLN A 135 -2.64 3.10 -73.21
N GLY A 136 -1.44 2.84 -73.73
CA GLY A 136 -1.13 1.69 -74.57
C GLY A 136 -0.27 0.73 -73.75
N SER A 137 -0.44 -0.59 -73.87
CA SER A 137 0.25 -1.58 -73.04
C SER A 137 1.77 -1.31 -72.96
N PRO A 138 2.32 -0.85 -71.81
CA PRO A 138 3.76 -0.70 -71.66
C PRO A 138 4.41 -2.08 -71.87
N LYS A 139 5.49 -2.15 -72.65
CA LYS A 139 6.23 -3.41 -72.78
C LYS A 139 7.00 -3.66 -71.47
N PRO A 140 7.24 -4.91 -71.05
CA PRO A 140 8.05 -5.20 -69.87
C PRO A 140 9.44 -4.52 -69.85
N SER A 141 9.99 -4.21 -71.05
CA SER A 141 11.23 -3.44 -71.24
C SER A 141 11.15 -1.99 -70.75
N ASP A 142 9.96 -1.41 -70.70
CA ASP A 142 9.75 0.02 -70.43
C ASP A 142 9.66 0.29 -68.91
N SER A 143 9.36 -0.74 -68.11
CA SER A 143 9.36 -0.71 -66.64
C SER A 143 10.63 -1.30 -66.01
N LEU A 144 11.63 -1.69 -66.82
CA LEU A 144 12.85 -2.34 -66.33
C LEU A 144 13.59 -1.47 -65.30
N ALA A 145 13.59 -0.15 -65.48
CA ALA A 145 14.21 0.78 -64.52
C ALA A 145 13.50 0.76 -63.15
N ASP A 146 12.17 0.73 -63.13
CA ASP A 146 11.39 0.67 -61.89
C ASP A 146 11.57 -0.68 -61.18
N TRP A 147 11.61 -1.77 -61.94
CA TRP A 147 11.91 -3.11 -61.39
C TRP A 147 13.33 -3.22 -60.84
N LEU A 148 14.32 -2.57 -61.48
CA LEU A 148 15.69 -2.51 -60.98
C LEU A 148 15.80 -1.69 -59.69
N GLN A 149 15.13 -0.53 -59.62
CA GLN A 149 15.08 0.27 -58.39
C GLN A 149 14.41 -0.47 -57.23
N LEU A 150 13.30 -1.17 -57.49
CA LEU A 150 12.65 -2.02 -56.50
C LEU A 150 13.55 -3.17 -56.03
N LEU A 151 14.30 -3.79 -56.95
CA LEU A 151 15.25 -4.85 -56.61
C LEU A 151 16.41 -4.33 -55.75
N GLU A 152 16.97 -3.16 -56.09
CA GLU A 152 18.01 -2.50 -55.30
C GLU A 152 17.51 -2.14 -53.90
N GLN A 153 16.29 -1.60 -53.79
CA GLN A 153 15.67 -1.30 -52.50
C GLN A 153 15.45 -2.56 -51.66
N TYR A 154 14.93 -3.63 -52.28
CA TYR A 154 14.75 -4.92 -51.62
C TYR A 154 16.08 -5.50 -51.12
N GLN A 155 17.14 -5.44 -51.93
CA GLN A 155 18.48 -5.87 -51.54
C GLN A 155 19.04 -5.02 -50.38
N SER A 156 18.78 -3.71 -50.37
CA SER A 156 19.15 -2.82 -49.27
C SER A 156 18.45 -3.19 -47.97
N TRP A 157 17.13 -3.40 -48.00
CA TRP A 157 16.39 -3.85 -46.80
C TRP A 157 16.85 -5.21 -46.31
N ARG A 158 17.11 -6.15 -47.23
CA ARG A 158 17.65 -7.46 -46.88
C ARG A 158 19.00 -7.32 -46.17
N LYS A 159 19.90 -6.48 -46.70
CA LYS A 159 21.21 -6.24 -46.07
C LYS A 159 21.07 -5.61 -44.70
N GLN A 160 20.19 -4.61 -44.53
CA GLN A 160 19.95 -4.00 -43.22
C GLN A 160 19.43 -5.02 -42.20
N LEU A 161 18.51 -5.90 -42.61
CA LEU A 161 18.04 -6.99 -41.75
C LEU A 161 19.16 -7.97 -41.40
N GLU A 162 19.99 -8.36 -42.38
CA GLU A 162 21.15 -9.22 -42.15
C GLU A 162 22.13 -8.54 -41.16
N ASP A 163 22.47 -7.27 -41.35
CA ASP A 163 23.37 -6.52 -40.47
C ASP A 163 22.83 -6.42 -39.03
N ILE A 164 21.53 -6.16 -38.85
CA ILE A 164 20.87 -6.16 -37.53
C ILE A 164 20.96 -7.54 -36.89
N ILE A 165 20.58 -8.60 -37.61
CA ILE A 165 20.59 -9.98 -37.09
C ILE A 165 22.01 -10.40 -36.70
N PHE A 166 23.02 -10.06 -37.50
CA PHE A 166 24.41 -10.40 -37.21
C PHE A 166 24.96 -9.58 -36.04
N TYR A 167 24.66 -8.28 -35.96
CA TYR A 167 25.06 -7.44 -34.83
C TYR A 167 24.46 -7.94 -33.51
N ASP A 168 23.16 -8.19 -33.47
CA ASP A 168 22.48 -8.72 -32.27
C ASP A 168 23.06 -10.07 -31.86
N LYS A 169 23.39 -10.93 -32.83
CA LYS A 169 24.01 -12.23 -32.56
C LYS A 169 25.39 -12.11 -31.92
N GLU A 170 26.26 -11.24 -32.43
CA GLU A 170 27.59 -11.02 -31.86
C GLU A 170 27.47 -10.41 -30.45
N SER A 171 26.59 -9.42 -30.26
CA SER A 171 26.35 -8.82 -28.94
C SER A 171 25.86 -9.85 -27.92
N LEU A 172 24.91 -10.70 -28.29
CA LEU A 172 24.42 -11.77 -27.42
C LEU A 172 25.50 -12.82 -27.10
N LEU A 173 26.40 -13.08 -28.05
CA LEU A 173 27.52 -14.00 -27.83
C LEU A 173 28.52 -13.43 -26.82
N ASP A 174 28.80 -12.13 -26.90
CA ASP A 174 29.67 -11.42 -25.94
C ASP A 174 29.06 -11.43 -24.54
N GLU A 175 27.78 -11.06 -24.41
CA GLU A 175 27.06 -11.11 -23.12
C GLU A 175 27.07 -12.52 -22.51
N LEU A 176 26.89 -13.55 -23.34
CA LEU A 176 26.94 -14.94 -22.88
C LEU A 176 28.33 -15.34 -22.38
N ASN A 177 29.40 -14.88 -23.04
CA ASN A 177 30.78 -15.14 -22.64
C ASN A 177 31.15 -14.42 -21.34
N GLU A 178 30.67 -13.21 -21.12
CA GLU A 178 30.84 -12.47 -19.87
C GLU A 178 30.11 -13.17 -18.71
N LEU A 179 28.86 -13.61 -18.94
CA LEU A 179 28.07 -14.35 -17.96
C LEU A 179 28.78 -15.66 -17.56
N LYS A 180 29.29 -16.39 -18.54
CA LYS A 180 30.05 -17.63 -18.30
C LYS A 180 31.30 -17.36 -17.46
N THR A 181 32.05 -16.31 -17.79
CA THR A 181 33.24 -15.91 -17.03
C THR A 181 32.90 -15.56 -15.58
N THR A 182 31.79 -14.85 -15.37
CA THR A 182 31.27 -14.51 -14.04
C THR A 182 30.87 -15.76 -13.27
N ALA A 183 30.18 -16.70 -13.92
CA ALA A 183 29.79 -17.97 -13.32
C ALA A 183 31.00 -18.80 -12.90
N ASP A 184 32.01 -18.93 -13.77
CA ASP A 184 33.25 -19.65 -13.48
C ASP A 184 34.00 -19.00 -12.29
N THR A 185 34.01 -17.67 -12.23
CA THR A 185 34.62 -16.93 -11.10
C THR A 185 33.87 -17.16 -9.79
N LEU A 186 32.53 -17.16 -9.81
CA LEU A 186 31.71 -17.45 -8.64
C LEU A 186 31.89 -18.90 -8.18
N GLN A 187 31.98 -19.84 -9.11
CA GLN A 187 32.24 -21.24 -8.81
C GLN A 187 33.60 -21.40 -8.13
N ALA A 188 34.66 -20.79 -8.68
CA ALA A 188 35.98 -20.81 -8.05
C ALA A 188 35.96 -20.21 -6.64
N LYS A 189 35.25 -19.08 -6.44
CA LYS A 189 35.07 -18.50 -5.11
C LYS A 189 34.35 -19.44 -4.16
N PHE A 190 33.34 -20.17 -4.63
CA PHE A 190 32.62 -21.15 -3.82
C PHE A 190 33.48 -22.34 -3.46
N ASP A 191 34.28 -22.85 -4.41
CA ASP A 191 35.21 -23.95 -4.20
C ASP A 191 36.36 -23.56 -3.25
N ASP A 192 36.78 -22.29 -3.28
CA ASP A 192 37.77 -21.70 -2.37
C ASP A 192 37.20 -21.43 -0.96
N ILE A 193 35.87 -21.50 -0.75
CA ILE A 193 35.31 -21.48 0.61
C ILE A 193 35.77 -22.75 1.30
N ASN A 194 36.83 -22.63 2.08
CA ASN A 194 37.25 -23.65 3.00
C ASN A 194 36.22 -23.71 4.15
N PRO A 195 35.44 -24.80 4.30
CA PRO A 195 34.48 -24.92 5.38
C PRO A 195 35.11 -24.85 6.78
N ALA A 196 36.43 -25.06 6.89
CA ALA A 196 37.17 -24.90 8.14
C ALA A 196 37.40 -23.43 8.57
N GLN A 197 37.18 -22.45 7.68
CA GLN A 197 37.24 -21.01 8.01
C GLN A 197 35.90 -20.47 8.53
N LEU A 198 34.79 -21.15 8.22
CA LEU A 198 33.56 -21.01 8.98
C LEU A 198 33.90 -21.61 10.34
N THR A 199 33.91 -20.80 11.42
CA THR A 199 34.34 -21.17 12.79
C THR A 199 34.31 -22.67 13.00
N PRO A 200 35.46 -23.32 13.29
CA PRO A 200 35.51 -24.76 13.42
C PRO A 200 34.33 -25.20 14.27
N LEU A 201 33.53 -26.13 13.76
CA LEU A 201 32.41 -26.71 14.52
C LEU A 201 32.85 -27.11 15.95
N ALA A 202 34.14 -27.44 16.11
CA ALA A 202 34.87 -27.56 17.37
C ALA A 202 34.72 -26.31 18.26
N ASP A 203 35.23 -25.13 17.89
CA ASP A 203 35.13 -23.89 18.68
C ASP A 203 33.70 -23.54 19.10
N PHE A 204 32.72 -23.74 18.20
CA PHE A 204 31.30 -23.53 18.52
C PHE A 204 30.79 -24.53 19.55
N ASN A 205 31.13 -25.82 19.39
CA ASN A 205 30.75 -26.86 20.33
C ASN A 205 31.48 -26.70 21.68
N ASP A 206 32.73 -26.26 21.65
CA ASP A 206 33.53 -25.96 22.83
C ASP A 206 32.86 -24.83 23.62
N HIS A 207 32.50 -23.72 22.97
CA HIS A 207 31.75 -22.64 23.62
C HIS A 207 30.40 -23.11 24.17
N LYS A 208 29.58 -23.78 23.36
CA LYS A 208 28.24 -24.27 23.74
C LYS A 208 28.28 -25.17 24.98
N ASN A 209 29.31 -25.99 25.11
CA ASN A 209 29.47 -26.95 26.20
C ASN A 209 30.40 -26.47 27.31
N ASN A 210 30.85 -25.21 27.27
CA ASN A 210 31.75 -24.66 28.27
C ASN A 210 30.96 -24.23 29.52
N GLU A 211 31.01 -25.07 30.54
CA GLU A 211 30.37 -24.86 31.84
C GLU A 211 31.01 -23.71 32.66
N ASP A 212 32.24 -23.27 32.33
CA ASP A 212 32.91 -22.16 33.03
C ASP A 212 32.33 -20.79 32.64
N ILE A 213 31.79 -20.67 31.43
CA ILE A 213 31.24 -19.41 30.90
C ILE A 213 29.71 -19.38 30.86
N HIS A 214 29.06 -20.55 30.95
CA HIS A 214 27.62 -20.69 30.95
C HIS A 214 27.12 -21.07 32.33
N VAL A 215 26.12 -20.34 32.82
CA VAL A 215 25.39 -20.74 34.02
C VAL A 215 24.64 -22.03 33.71
N THR A 216 25.02 -23.11 34.41
CA THR A 216 24.37 -24.40 34.23
C THR A 216 23.03 -24.45 34.95
N ALA A 217 22.21 -25.44 34.62
CA ALA A 217 20.99 -25.70 35.39
C ALA A 217 21.32 -26.02 36.87
N VAL A 218 22.43 -26.71 37.13
CA VAL A 218 22.91 -27.04 38.48
C VAL A 218 23.28 -25.78 39.26
N ASP A 219 23.96 -24.83 38.63
CA ASP A 219 24.27 -23.54 39.27
C ASP A 219 23.00 -22.78 39.63
N LYS A 220 22.03 -22.76 38.71
CA LYS A 220 20.74 -22.10 38.92
C LYS A 220 19.96 -22.73 40.07
N ASP A 221 19.93 -24.05 40.15
CA ASP A 221 19.26 -24.77 41.23
C ASP A 221 19.98 -24.54 42.57
N SER A 222 21.32 -24.60 42.59
CA SER A 222 22.16 -24.28 43.76
C SER A 222 21.95 -22.85 44.26
N TRP A 223 21.75 -21.87 43.36
CA TRP A 223 21.43 -20.50 43.75
C TRP A 223 20.00 -20.37 44.28
N ASN A 224 19.02 -21.02 43.64
CA ASN A 224 17.63 -21.02 44.09
C ASN A 224 17.47 -21.69 45.46
N ASP A 225 18.24 -22.73 45.75
CA ASP A 225 18.25 -23.40 47.05
C ASP A 225 18.83 -22.52 48.17
N LYS A 226 19.77 -21.62 47.83
CA LYS A 226 20.40 -20.71 48.80
C LYS A 226 19.51 -19.52 49.16
N GLU A 227 18.64 -19.08 48.26
CA GLU A 227 17.84 -17.88 48.45
C GLU A 227 16.43 -18.05 47.84
N THR A 228 15.50 -18.55 48.65
CA THR A 228 14.06 -18.55 48.32
C THR A 228 13.38 -17.34 48.93
N THR A 229 12.27 -16.88 48.33
CA THR A 229 11.45 -15.80 48.90
C THR A 229 10.96 -16.13 50.31
N VAL A 230 10.70 -17.41 50.59
CA VAL A 230 10.33 -17.92 51.93
C VAL A 230 11.49 -17.77 52.91
N ALA A 231 12.69 -18.25 52.56
CA ALA A 231 13.86 -18.13 53.43
C ALA A 231 14.26 -16.66 53.67
N SER A 232 14.12 -15.79 52.67
CA SER A 232 14.36 -14.36 52.85
C SER A 232 13.33 -13.73 53.81
N GLN A 233 12.06 -14.13 53.74
CA GLN A 233 11.03 -13.68 54.69
C GLN A 233 11.33 -14.16 56.12
N GLU A 234 11.74 -15.42 56.30
CA GLU A 234 12.13 -15.96 57.61
C GLU A 234 13.30 -15.18 58.24
N LYS A 235 14.32 -14.83 57.44
CA LYS A 235 15.44 -13.99 57.90
C LYS A 235 14.96 -12.60 58.33
N ALA A 236 14.05 -11.99 57.57
CA ALA A 236 13.49 -10.68 57.88
C ALA A 236 12.65 -10.71 59.17
N ASP A 237 11.81 -11.73 59.34
CA ASP A 237 10.98 -11.93 60.53
C ASP A 237 11.85 -12.18 61.77
N LYS A 238 12.92 -12.97 61.62
CA LYS A 238 13.91 -13.18 62.70
C LYS A 238 14.58 -11.87 63.10
N ALA A 239 15.03 -11.08 62.14
CA ALA A 239 15.67 -9.79 62.42
C ALA A 239 14.71 -8.82 63.14
N LEU A 240 13.44 -8.78 62.73
CA LEU A 240 12.40 -7.99 63.40
C LEU A 240 12.16 -8.48 64.85
N SER A 241 12.07 -9.79 65.06
CA SER A 241 11.89 -10.39 66.38
C SER A 241 13.08 -10.11 67.31
N ASP A 242 14.30 -10.28 66.81
CA ASP A 242 15.53 -10.01 67.57
C ASP A 242 15.64 -8.53 67.93
N ALA A 243 15.30 -7.63 67.01
CA ALA A 243 15.29 -6.19 67.25
C ALA A 243 14.27 -5.78 68.33
N LYS A 244 13.04 -6.33 68.29
CA LYS A 244 12.02 -6.09 69.32
C LYS A 244 12.49 -6.56 70.69
N THR A 245 13.00 -7.79 70.76
CA THR A 245 13.52 -8.39 71.99
C THR A 245 14.66 -7.54 72.57
N TYR A 246 15.57 -7.07 71.71
CA TYR A 246 16.65 -6.19 72.13
C TYR A 246 16.12 -4.88 72.72
N VAL A 247 15.21 -4.18 72.04
CA VAL A 247 14.65 -2.91 72.53
C VAL A 247 13.91 -3.07 73.86
N ASP A 248 13.06 -4.09 73.98
CA ASP A 248 12.31 -4.36 75.22
C ASP A 248 13.25 -4.59 76.40
N SER A 249 14.36 -5.30 76.18
CA SER A 249 15.41 -5.53 77.18
C SER A 249 16.19 -4.28 77.61
N LYS A 250 16.01 -3.13 76.94
CA LYS A 250 16.72 -1.87 77.22
C LYS A 250 15.84 -0.77 77.82
N THR A 251 14.56 -1.03 78.09
CA THR A 251 13.65 -0.01 78.62
C THR A 251 13.49 -0.09 80.13
N THR A 252 12.96 -1.21 80.64
CA THR A 252 12.78 -1.45 82.08
C THR A 252 12.99 -2.91 82.43
N GLN A 253 13.50 -3.18 83.63
CA GLN A 253 13.67 -4.54 84.12
C GLN A 253 13.23 -4.63 85.58
N THR A 254 12.41 -5.63 85.92
CA THR A 254 12.14 -5.93 87.33
C THR A 254 13.39 -6.54 87.94
N VAL A 255 13.96 -5.86 88.92
CA VAL A 255 15.27 -6.20 89.52
C VAL A 255 15.13 -6.76 90.93
N TRP A 256 13.95 -6.67 91.51
CA TRP A 256 13.59 -7.33 92.76
C TRP A 256 12.07 -7.44 92.89
N THR A 257 11.59 -8.50 93.56
CA THR A 257 10.18 -8.69 93.95
C THR A 257 10.13 -9.30 95.35
N GLY A 258 9.13 -8.93 96.16
CA GLY A 258 8.95 -9.47 97.51
C GLY A 258 7.80 -8.81 98.27
N GLY A 259 7.96 -8.72 99.59
CA GLY A 259 6.97 -8.14 100.49
C GLY A 259 7.60 -7.79 101.83
N TYR A 260 8.27 -6.65 101.91
CA TYR A 260 8.93 -6.21 103.14
C TYR A 260 8.38 -4.89 103.63
N HIS A 261 8.16 -4.78 104.95
CA HIS A 261 7.98 -3.47 105.56
C HIS A 261 9.22 -2.59 105.43
N MET A 262 10.38 -3.19 105.08
CA MET A 262 11.69 -2.57 105.12
C MET A 262 12.04 -2.12 106.54
N THR A 263 11.97 -3.04 107.51
CA THR A 263 12.56 -2.81 108.85
C THR A 263 14.09 -2.79 108.79
N ALA A 264 14.78 -2.44 109.88
CA ALA A 264 16.25 -2.38 109.89
C ALA A 264 16.92 -3.75 109.63
N ALA A 265 16.20 -4.86 109.85
CA ALA A 265 16.66 -6.20 109.54
C ALA A 265 16.54 -6.58 108.04
N HIS A 266 15.77 -5.81 107.26
CA HIS A 266 15.54 -6.11 105.86
C HIS A 266 16.58 -5.42 104.96
N THR A 267 17.22 -6.22 104.12
CA THR A 267 18.10 -5.76 103.04
C THR A 267 17.57 -6.30 101.72
N VAL A 268 17.42 -5.40 100.75
CA VAL A 268 17.10 -5.74 99.37
C VAL A 268 18.29 -5.42 98.50
N THR A 269 18.71 -6.39 97.70
CA THR A 269 19.81 -6.25 96.73
C THR A 269 19.20 -6.38 95.33
N PRO A 270 18.85 -5.27 94.66
CA PRO A 270 18.37 -5.32 93.29
C PRO A 270 19.41 -5.96 92.36
N SER A 271 18.98 -6.79 91.42
CA SER A 271 19.87 -7.49 90.48
C SER A 271 20.66 -6.56 89.55
N ILE A 272 20.21 -5.32 89.38
CA ILE A 272 20.92 -4.27 88.64
C ILE A 272 21.24 -3.12 89.60
N PRO A 273 22.52 -2.87 89.90
CA PRO A 273 22.96 -1.73 90.70
C PRO A 273 22.49 -0.39 90.12
N LEU A 274 22.30 0.60 90.98
CA LEU A 274 21.78 1.92 90.62
C LEU A 274 22.73 2.67 89.66
N ASN A 275 24.04 2.43 89.70
CA ASN A 275 25.00 2.96 88.72
C ASN A 275 24.98 2.26 87.35
N LYS A 276 24.20 1.18 87.20
CA LYS A 276 23.99 0.44 85.94
C LYS A 276 22.60 0.66 85.35
N CYS A 277 21.80 1.53 85.96
CA CYS A 277 20.50 1.96 85.46
C CYS A 277 20.35 3.47 85.66
N LYS A 278 19.31 4.07 85.09
CA LYS A 278 19.00 5.50 85.26
C LYS A 278 18.34 5.77 86.61
N ALA A 279 17.48 4.84 87.05
CA ALA A 279 16.74 4.94 88.30
C ALA A 279 16.20 3.58 88.75
N TRP A 280 15.90 3.48 90.04
CA TRP A 280 15.00 2.47 90.58
C TRP A 280 13.63 3.08 90.83
N VAL A 281 12.58 2.43 90.32
CA VAL A 281 11.20 2.67 90.71
C VAL A 281 10.82 1.61 91.73
N ILE A 282 10.61 2.06 92.97
CA ILE A 282 10.27 1.20 94.10
C ILE A 282 8.75 1.24 94.26
N TYR A 283 8.12 0.07 94.25
CA TYR A 283 6.68 -0.07 94.37
C TYR A 283 6.31 -0.54 95.77
N TRP A 284 5.31 0.11 96.33
CA TRP A 284 4.69 -0.19 97.61
C TRP A 284 3.24 -0.55 97.39
N SER A 285 2.71 -1.45 98.21
CA SER A 285 1.28 -1.73 98.24
C SER A 285 0.78 -1.90 99.67
N LYS A 286 -0.54 -1.92 99.83
CA LYS A 286 -1.18 -2.12 101.13
C LYS A 286 -0.77 -3.47 101.74
N TYR A 287 -0.59 -3.46 103.04
CA TYR A 287 -0.45 -4.64 103.88
C TYR A 287 -1.55 -4.65 104.92
N SER A 288 -2.35 -5.71 104.93
CA SER A 288 -3.47 -5.87 105.86
C SER A 288 -3.79 -7.35 106.04
N GLY A 289 -4.22 -7.74 107.24
CA GLY A 289 -4.58 -9.14 107.52
C GLY A 289 -3.38 -10.10 107.46
N GLY A 290 -2.16 -9.61 107.66
CA GLY A 290 -0.94 -10.42 107.60
C GLY A 290 -0.44 -10.71 106.19
N SER A 291 -0.99 -10.07 105.15
CA SER A 291 -0.56 -10.26 103.77
C SER A 291 -0.48 -8.95 103.00
N ALA A 292 0.43 -8.94 102.02
CA ALA A 292 0.49 -7.91 101.01
C ALA A 292 -0.74 -7.99 100.10
N GLN A 293 -1.21 -6.83 99.64
CA GLN A 293 -2.39 -6.67 98.81
C GLN A 293 -2.00 -6.10 97.45
N ASP A 294 -2.71 -6.45 96.38
CA ASP A 294 -2.40 -6.00 95.02
C ASP A 294 -3.22 -4.75 94.60
N TYR A 295 -3.48 -3.87 95.57
CA TYR A 295 -4.17 -2.58 95.39
C TYR A 295 -3.59 -1.53 96.35
N TYR A 296 -3.97 -0.27 96.17
CA TYR A 296 -3.32 0.92 96.78
C TYR A 296 -1.81 0.99 96.50
N TRP A 297 -1.46 1.04 95.22
CA TRP A 297 -0.07 1.12 94.78
C TRP A 297 0.49 2.53 94.94
N CYS A 298 1.69 2.63 95.50
CA CYS A 298 2.48 3.87 95.55
C CYS A 298 3.87 3.61 95.01
N THR A 299 4.46 4.60 94.35
CA THR A 299 5.80 4.49 93.76
C THR A 299 6.73 5.56 94.31
N GLN A 300 7.98 5.17 94.54
CA GLN A 300 9.08 6.08 94.84
C GLN A 300 10.14 5.94 93.76
N LEU A 301 10.55 7.05 93.16
CA LEU A 301 11.66 7.10 92.22
C LEU A 301 12.95 7.42 92.97
N VAL A 302 14.01 6.67 92.68
CA VAL A 302 15.34 6.89 93.24
C VAL A 302 16.36 6.89 92.11
N THR A 303 17.19 7.93 92.05
CA THR A 303 18.29 8.04 91.06
C THR A 303 19.63 7.92 91.75
N LYS A 304 20.69 7.65 90.98
CA LYS A 304 22.06 7.56 91.49
C LYS A 304 22.59 8.86 92.13
N GLU A 305 21.93 9.99 91.87
CA GLU A 305 22.31 11.31 92.38
C GLU A 305 21.89 11.50 93.85
N VAL A 306 21.03 10.63 94.38
CA VAL A 306 20.44 10.74 95.72
C VAL A 306 20.70 9.47 96.54
N LEU A 307 21.98 9.13 96.78
CA LEU A 307 22.34 8.05 97.71
C LEU A 307 22.15 8.50 99.17
N GLY A 308 21.97 7.54 100.08
CA GLY A 308 21.78 7.80 101.51
C GLY A 308 20.34 7.61 101.98
N GLY A 309 19.94 8.32 103.03
CA GLY A 309 18.62 8.18 103.64
C GLY A 309 17.53 8.90 102.86
N HIS A 310 16.42 8.20 102.61
CA HIS A 310 15.19 8.72 102.02
C HIS A 310 14.07 8.59 103.04
N ASN A 311 13.28 9.64 103.18
CA ASN A 311 11.96 9.55 103.80
C ASN A 311 10.90 10.01 102.80
N PHE A 312 9.72 9.42 102.87
CA PHE A 312 8.60 9.81 102.04
C PHE A 312 7.29 9.39 102.70
N ASP A 313 6.24 10.17 102.42
CA ASP A 313 4.90 9.96 102.96
C ASP A 313 3.99 9.45 101.85
N ILE A 314 3.28 8.36 102.13
CA ILE A 314 2.30 7.78 101.22
C ILE A 314 0.95 7.67 101.93
N MET A 315 -0.13 7.93 101.20
CA MET A 315 -1.49 7.68 101.69
C MET A 315 -1.86 6.24 101.41
N MET A 316 -2.05 5.44 102.46
CA MET A 316 -2.40 4.03 102.37
C MET A 316 -3.75 3.80 103.04
N ASP A 317 -4.77 3.46 102.25
CA ASP A 317 -6.13 3.19 102.75
C ASP A 317 -6.70 4.33 103.62
N GLY A 318 -6.42 5.58 103.23
CA GLY A 318 -6.88 6.78 103.95
C GLY A 318 -5.99 7.23 105.12
N SER A 319 -4.94 6.47 105.45
CA SER A 319 -3.97 6.81 106.51
C SER A 319 -2.65 7.32 105.92
N ALA A 320 -2.02 8.29 106.58
CA ALA A 320 -0.65 8.67 106.27
C ALA A 320 0.33 7.59 106.79
N VAL A 321 1.20 7.13 105.90
CA VAL A 321 2.27 6.15 106.16
C VAL A 321 3.61 6.80 105.85
N HIS A 322 4.47 6.86 106.85
CA HIS A 322 5.82 7.41 106.75
C HIS A 322 6.81 6.26 106.52
N LYS A 323 7.63 6.34 105.48
CA LYS A 323 8.62 5.31 105.14
C LYS A 323 10.03 5.88 105.10
N TYR A 324 10.96 5.13 105.67
CA TYR A 324 12.39 5.43 105.73
C TYR A 324 13.18 4.30 105.08
N ILE A 325 13.91 4.60 104.01
CA ILE A 325 14.79 3.63 103.36
C ILE A 325 16.17 4.25 103.16
N TYR A 326 17.20 3.43 103.14
CA TYR A 326 18.57 3.87 102.87
C TYR A 326 19.04 3.22 101.58
N ILE A 327 19.48 4.07 100.64
CA ILE A 327 19.86 3.69 99.29
C ILE A 327 21.37 3.72 99.19
N SER A 328 21.96 2.58 98.87
CA SER A 328 23.32 2.49 98.33
C SER A 328 23.27 2.16 96.85
N ASN A 329 24.44 2.11 96.21
CA ASN A 329 24.51 1.72 94.81
C ASN A 329 23.95 0.31 94.54
N THR A 330 23.97 -0.60 95.52
CA THR A 330 23.63 -2.01 95.33
C THR A 330 22.51 -2.49 96.24
N GLN A 331 22.09 -1.69 97.21
CA GLN A 331 21.19 -2.13 98.26
C GLN A 331 20.18 -1.06 98.64
N ILE A 332 19.03 -1.55 99.11
CA ILE A 332 18.00 -0.80 99.80
C ILE A 332 17.87 -1.43 101.18
N THR A 333 18.12 -0.67 102.23
CA THR A 333 17.93 -1.11 103.63
C THR A 333 16.86 -0.27 104.31
N GLY A 334 16.38 -0.74 105.46
CA GLY A 334 15.18 -0.22 106.11
C GLY A 334 15.39 0.42 107.47
N SER A 335 14.28 0.87 108.09
CA SER A 335 14.20 1.35 109.47
C SER A 335 13.08 0.61 110.21
N ASN A 336 13.29 0.31 111.50
CA ASN A 336 12.26 -0.35 112.32
C ASN A 336 10.94 0.44 112.40
N ASP A 337 11.00 1.76 112.26
CA ASP A 337 9.83 2.66 112.22
C ASP A 337 8.86 2.32 111.09
N ASN A 338 9.34 1.67 110.03
CA ASN A 338 8.49 1.29 108.90
C ASN A 338 7.46 0.20 109.22
N SER A 339 7.54 -0.40 110.41
CA SER A 339 6.59 -1.42 110.88
C SER A 339 5.76 -0.98 112.09
N VAL A 340 5.89 0.27 112.52
CA VAL A 340 5.22 0.82 113.71
C VAL A 340 3.94 1.55 113.31
N GLY A 341 2.84 1.32 114.02
CA GLY A 341 1.58 2.05 113.82
C GLY A 341 1.05 1.96 112.38
N THR A 342 0.64 3.10 111.82
CA THR A 342 0.15 3.17 110.43
C THR A 342 1.24 2.84 109.42
N ASN A 343 2.53 3.02 109.73
CA ASN A 343 3.61 2.72 108.79
C ASN A 343 3.64 1.24 108.39
N GLY A 344 3.16 0.35 109.26
CA GLY A 344 3.01 -1.08 108.97
C GLY A 344 1.96 -1.41 107.91
N GLN A 345 1.14 -0.45 107.47
CA GLN A 345 0.10 -0.67 106.46
C GLN A 345 0.63 -0.73 105.02
N ALA A 346 1.93 -0.54 104.81
CA ALA A 346 2.55 -0.62 103.49
C ALA A 346 3.78 -1.54 103.50
N VAL A 347 3.95 -2.28 102.42
CA VAL A 347 5.14 -3.11 102.16
C VAL A 347 5.69 -2.85 100.77
N MET A 348 7.01 -2.93 100.64
CA MET A 348 7.71 -2.87 99.37
C MET A 348 7.51 -4.19 98.62
N ARG A 349 7.07 -4.09 97.37
CA ARG A 349 6.62 -5.23 96.56
C ARG A 349 7.54 -5.56 95.40
N LYS A 350 8.10 -4.54 94.76
CA LYS A 350 9.03 -4.71 93.65
C LYS A 350 9.91 -3.48 93.46
N VAL A 351 11.05 -3.70 92.83
CA VAL A 351 11.93 -2.65 92.33
C VAL A 351 12.10 -2.87 90.84
N VAL A 352 11.89 -1.82 90.06
CA VAL A 352 12.07 -1.82 88.60
C VAL A 352 13.20 -0.86 88.27
N ALA A 353 14.23 -1.35 87.58
CA ALA A 353 15.28 -0.53 87.01
C ALA A 353 14.82 0.06 85.68
N ILE A 354 15.05 1.36 85.49
CA ILE A 354 14.95 2.03 84.19
C ILE A 354 16.35 2.00 83.57
N LEU A 355 16.55 1.33 82.43
CA LEU A 355 17.89 1.00 81.91
C LEU A 355 18.57 2.15 81.14
#